data_AF-G7CGI1-F1
#
_entry.id   AF-G7CGI1-F1
#
_cell.length_a   1.000
_cell.length_b   1.000
_cell.length_c   1.000
_cell.angle_alpha   90.00
_cell.angle_beta   90.00
_cell.angle_gamma   90.00
#
_symmetry.space_group_name_H-M   'P 1'
#
loop_
_entity.id
_entity.type
_entity.pdbx_description
1 polymer ?
#
loop_
_entity_poly.entity_id
_entity_poly.type
_entity_poly.pdbx_seq_one_letter_code
_entity_poly.pdbx_strand_id
1 'polypeptide(L)'
;MSGRTYDEAASVIERQNGRPVIAARYGSQLSEGDCIVTDAWDGSFVRDAQGFPSGTREVMLVLNCNARVAAAGRPGNSVTTEEGKSWKTVEHNARLINRNPEVCEESADTQAFCIRFCQRHSDLCSYSG
;
A
#
# COMPACT_ATOMS: atom_id res chain seq x y z
N MET A 1 1.66 10.03 -2.91
CA MET A 1 2.33 9.09 -1.98
C MET A 1 1.32 8.18 -1.30
N SER A 2 0.16 8.70 -0.90
CA SER A 2 -0.91 7.91 -0.29
C SER A 2 -1.31 6.68 -1.11
N GLY A 3 -1.62 5.58 -0.41
CA GLY A 3 -1.99 4.29 -0.99
C GLY A 3 -0.81 3.36 -1.34
N ARG A 4 0.44 3.83 -1.28
CA ARG A 4 1.66 3.01 -1.43
C ARG A 4 2.06 2.38 -0.10
N THR A 5 2.83 1.30 -0.14
CA THR A 5 3.53 0.82 1.05
C THR A 5 4.64 1.80 1.45
N TYR A 6 5.12 1.73 2.69
CA TYR A 6 6.24 2.55 3.14
C TYR A 6 7.49 2.29 2.29
N ASP A 7 7.81 1.04 1.98
CA ASP A 7 8.98 0.71 1.14
C ASP A 7 8.84 1.28 -0.28
N GLU A 8 7.67 1.15 -0.90
CA GLU A 8 7.39 1.74 -2.22
C GLU A 8 7.53 3.28 -2.17
N ALA A 9 7.05 3.92 -1.10
CA ALA A 9 7.10 5.37 -0.93
C ALA A 9 8.53 5.86 -0.64
N ALA A 10 9.24 5.22 0.29
CA ALA A 10 10.63 5.51 0.64
C ALA A 10 11.52 5.42 -0.59
N SER A 11 11.39 4.34 -1.37
CA SER A 11 12.12 4.15 -2.61
C SER A 11 11.85 5.26 -3.65
N VAL A 12 10.61 5.75 -3.78
CA VAL A 12 10.28 6.89 -4.66
C VAL A 12 10.93 8.18 -4.14
N ILE A 13 10.87 8.44 -2.84
CA ILE A 13 11.40 9.65 -2.21
C ILE A 13 12.92 9.71 -2.37
N GLU A 14 13.61 8.61 -2.11
CA GLU A 14 15.07 8.49 -2.24
C GLU A 14 15.54 8.67 -3.69
N ARG A 15 14.83 8.09 -4.68
CA ARG A 15 15.12 8.34 -6.10
C ARG A 15 14.99 9.80 -6.50
N GLN A 16 14.22 10.58 -5.74
CA GLN A 16 14.06 12.03 -5.91
C GLN A 16 14.97 12.83 -4.97
N ASN A 17 16.06 12.23 -4.49
CA ASN A 17 17.02 12.83 -3.54
C ASN A 17 16.35 13.37 -2.26
N GLY A 18 15.22 12.79 -1.86
CA GLY A 18 14.55 13.10 -0.61
C GLY A 18 14.85 12.10 0.49
N ARG A 19 14.52 12.48 1.73
CA ARG A 19 14.58 11.62 2.91
C ARG A 19 13.17 11.33 3.40
N PRO A 20 12.71 10.06 3.43
CA PRO A 20 11.44 9.72 4.04
C PRO A 20 11.54 9.85 5.57
N VAL A 21 10.55 10.48 6.19
CA VAL A 21 10.46 10.65 7.66
C VAL A 21 9.07 10.21 8.12
N ILE A 22 9.01 9.31 9.10
CA ILE A 22 7.73 8.86 9.66
C ILE A 22 7.20 9.92 10.62
N ALA A 23 6.14 10.61 10.22
CA ALA A 23 5.49 11.66 11.01
C ALA A 23 4.56 11.10 12.07
N ALA A 24 3.79 10.08 11.71
CA ALA A 24 2.86 9.38 12.59
C ALA A 24 2.62 7.96 12.11
N ARG A 25 2.27 7.07 13.05
CA ARG A 25 1.97 5.67 12.78
C ARG A 25 0.75 5.22 13.57
N TYR A 26 -0.19 4.57 12.90
CA TYR A 26 -1.37 3.94 13.50
C TYR A 26 -1.28 2.42 13.40
N GLY A 27 -1.50 1.70 14.50
CA GLY A 27 -1.50 0.23 14.49
C GLY A 27 -0.11 -0.41 14.45
N SER A 28 -0.11 -1.74 14.56
CA SER A 28 1.10 -2.55 14.77
C SER A 28 1.02 -3.95 14.15
N GLN A 29 0.05 -4.19 13.28
CA GLN A 29 -0.23 -5.52 12.73
C GLN A 29 0.61 -5.86 11.50
N LEU A 30 1.10 -4.83 10.79
CA LEU A 30 1.98 -4.96 9.65
C LEU A 30 3.44 -4.66 10.03
N SER A 31 4.37 -5.23 9.28
CA SER A 31 5.76 -4.76 9.29
C SER A 31 5.81 -3.31 8.79
N GLU A 32 6.84 -2.54 9.18
CA GLU A 32 6.91 -1.11 8.82
C GLU A 32 6.90 -0.89 7.31
N GLY A 33 7.66 -1.70 6.57
CA GLY A 33 7.73 -1.65 5.11
C GLY A 33 6.39 -1.89 4.41
N ASP A 34 5.52 -2.67 5.04
CA ASP A 34 4.18 -3.01 4.52
C ASP A 34 3.09 -2.01 4.94
N CYS A 35 3.39 -1.07 5.84
CA CYS A 35 2.40 -0.08 6.27
C CYS A 35 1.99 0.81 5.10
N ILE A 36 0.69 1.11 5.00
CA ILE A 36 0.16 1.94 3.93
C ILE A 36 0.32 3.41 4.30
N VAL A 37 0.93 4.19 3.42
CA VAL A 37 0.96 5.66 3.54
C VAL A 37 -0.45 6.20 3.38
N THR A 38 -0.96 6.91 4.37
CA THR A 38 -2.27 7.59 4.29
C THR A 38 -2.12 9.07 3.94
N ASP A 39 -1.03 9.70 4.36
CA ASP A 39 -0.76 11.11 4.07
C ASP A 39 0.74 11.39 3.90
N ALA A 40 1.07 12.44 3.15
CA ALA A 40 2.45 12.85 2.92
C ALA A 40 2.58 14.34 2.59
N TRP A 41 3.61 15.00 3.14
CA TRP A 41 3.94 16.40 2.86
C TRP A 41 5.44 16.67 2.96
N ASP A 42 5.92 17.76 2.36
CA ASP A 42 7.32 18.19 2.52
C ASP A 42 7.56 18.77 3.92
N GLY A 43 8.61 18.30 4.61
CA GLY A 43 8.90 18.63 6.00
C GLY A 43 9.63 19.97 6.21
N SER A 44 10.33 20.48 5.20
CA SER A 44 11.05 21.75 5.32
C SER A 44 10.08 22.92 5.24
N PHE A 45 9.98 23.69 6.33
CA PHE A 45 9.29 24.98 6.35
C PHE A 45 10.22 26.14 5.96
N VAL A 46 11.54 25.93 5.98
CA VAL A 46 12.54 26.95 5.65
C VAL A 46 12.72 27.02 4.13
N ARG A 47 12.70 28.24 3.59
CA ARG A 47 12.90 28.51 2.17
C ARG A 47 14.20 29.28 1.95
N ASP A 48 14.91 28.96 0.88
CA ASP A 48 16.06 29.75 0.43
C ASP A 48 15.61 31.09 -0.18
N ALA A 49 16.57 31.92 -0.59
CA ALA A 49 16.31 33.24 -1.16
C ALA A 49 15.52 33.19 -2.50
N GLN A 50 15.46 32.01 -3.14
CA GLN A 50 14.72 31.77 -4.37
C GLN A 50 13.34 31.14 -4.11
N GLY A 51 13.00 30.87 -2.84
CA GLY A 51 11.73 30.29 -2.45
C GLY A 51 11.67 28.77 -2.53
N PHE A 52 12.81 28.08 -2.68
CA PHE A 52 12.87 26.61 -2.66
C PHE A 52 13.11 26.09 -1.23
N PRO A 53 12.67 24.87 -0.90
CA PRO A 53 12.98 24.25 0.38
C PRO A 53 14.49 24.19 0.62
N SER A 54 14.96 24.82 1.70
CA SER A 54 16.37 24.76 2.07
C SER A 54 16.67 23.46 2.84
N GLY A 55 17.87 22.90 2.65
CA GLY A 55 18.32 21.68 3.33
C GLY A 55 18.00 20.37 2.60
N THR A 56 18.14 19.24 3.30
CA THR A 56 17.74 17.93 2.78
C THR A 56 16.22 17.89 2.59
N ARG A 57 15.75 17.43 1.43
CA ARG A 57 14.31 17.35 1.13
C ARG A 57 13.66 16.23 1.93
N GLU A 58 13.19 16.55 3.13
CA GLU A 58 12.42 15.61 3.94
C GLU A 58 10.98 15.51 3.46
N VAL A 59 10.48 14.29 3.36
CA VAL A 59 9.06 14.01 3.09
C VAL A 59 8.50 13.29 4.29
N MET A 60 7.57 13.96 4.98
CA MET A 60 6.85 13.46 6.13
C MET A 60 5.78 12.48 5.65
N LEU A 61 5.67 11.32 6.31
CA LEU A 61 4.75 10.24 5.96
C LEU A 61 3.91 9.82 7.16
N VAL A 62 2.61 9.68 6.97
CA VAL A 62 1.69 9.10 7.95
C VAL A 62 1.36 7.68 7.53
N LEU A 63 1.54 6.74 8.45
CA LEU A 63 1.43 5.30 8.18
C LEU A 63 0.23 4.68 8.87
N ASN A 64 -0.50 3.84 8.14
CA ASN A 64 -1.46 2.90 8.67
C ASN A 64 -0.89 1.47 8.60
N CYS A 65 -0.56 0.94 9.77
CA CYS A 65 -0.01 -0.39 10.00
C CYS A 65 -1.04 -1.36 10.60
N ASN A 66 -2.34 -1.06 10.50
CA ASN A 66 -3.40 -1.99 10.85
C ASN A 66 -3.48 -3.14 9.85
N ALA A 67 -4.11 -4.26 10.25
CA ALA A 67 -4.40 -5.32 9.29
C ALA A 67 -5.33 -4.80 8.18
N ARG A 68 -5.24 -5.40 6.99
CA ARG A 68 -6.01 -5.02 5.80
C ARG A 68 -7.51 -4.90 6.07
N VAL A 69 -8.06 -5.87 6.80
CA VAL A 69 -9.44 -5.88 7.32
C VAL A 69 -9.41 -6.32 8.78
N ALA A 70 -10.24 -5.70 9.62
CA ALA A 70 -10.42 -6.12 11.01
C ALA A 70 -11.01 -7.54 11.11
N ALA A 71 -10.47 -8.35 12.02
CA ALA A 71 -10.99 -9.67 12.36
C ALA A 71 -11.02 -9.87 13.89
N ALA A 72 -11.68 -10.92 14.35
CA ALA A 72 -11.75 -11.23 15.78
C ALA A 72 -10.33 -11.35 16.38
N GLY A 73 -10.03 -10.51 17.38
CA GLY A 73 -8.70 -10.44 18.01
C GLY A 73 -7.58 -9.84 17.15
N ARG A 74 -7.88 -9.35 15.93
CA ARG A 74 -6.91 -8.75 15.02
C ARG A 74 -7.40 -7.38 14.55
N PRO A 75 -6.91 -6.27 15.14
CA PRO A 75 -7.32 -4.94 14.73
C PRO A 75 -6.94 -4.67 13.27
N GLY A 76 -7.81 -4.00 12.53
CA GLY A 76 -7.66 -3.81 11.09
C GLY A 76 -8.54 -2.67 10.59
N ASN A 77 -8.48 -2.38 9.28
CA ASN A 77 -9.41 -1.42 8.69
C ASN A 77 -10.84 -1.95 8.84
N SER A 78 -11.76 -1.07 9.22
CA SER A 78 -13.17 -1.44 9.31
C SER A 78 -13.73 -1.72 7.92
N VAL A 79 -14.48 -2.82 7.76
CA VAL A 79 -15.22 -3.13 6.52
C VAL A 79 -16.24 -2.05 6.12
N THR A 80 -16.53 -1.10 7.02
CA THR A 80 -17.40 0.04 6.73
C THR A 80 -16.67 1.23 6.09
N THR A 81 -15.34 1.31 6.24
CA THR A 81 -14.49 2.33 5.60
C THR A 81 -14.22 1.97 4.15
N GLU A 82 -13.85 2.96 3.33
CA GLU A 82 -13.55 2.73 1.91
C GLU A 82 -12.34 1.80 1.74
N GLU A 83 -11.31 1.98 2.56
CA GLU A 83 -10.11 1.14 2.57
C GLU A 83 -10.45 -0.30 2.95
N GLY A 84 -11.27 -0.51 3.98
CA GLY A 84 -11.68 -1.85 4.39
C GLY A 84 -12.56 -2.54 3.35
N LYS A 85 -13.45 -1.81 2.65
CA LYS A 85 -14.23 -2.35 1.52
C LYS A 85 -13.32 -2.76 0.37
N SER A 86 -12.38 -1.91 -0.02
CA SER A 86 -11.42 -2.18 -1.08
C SER A 86 -10.62 -3.46 -0.80
N TRP A 87 -10.07 -3.58 0.40
CA TRP A 87 -9.36 -4.80 0.82
C TRP A 87 -10.27 -6.02 0.86
N LYS A 88 -11.54 -5.87 1.24
CA LYS A 88 -12.49 -6.99 1.21
C LYS A 88 -12.76 -7.50 -0.20
N THR A 89 -12.82 -6.60 -1.18
CA THR A 89 -12.94 -6.96 -2.60
C THR A 89 -11.69 -7.70 -3.08
N VAL A 90 -10.49 -7.25 -2.68
CA VAL A 90 -9.24 -7.97 -2.98
C VAL A 90 -9.24 -9.38 -2.38
N GLU A 91 -9.59 -9.54 -1.10
CA GLU A 91 -9.71 -10.86 -0.46
C GLU A 91 -10.73 -11.76 -1.19
N HIS A 92 -11.86 -11.19 -1.60
CA HIS A 92 -12.89 -11.91 -2.33
C HIS A 92 -12.40 -12.39 -3.70
N ASN A 93 -11.77 -11.51 -4.47
CA ASN A 93 -11.24 -11.84 -5.79
C ASN A 93 -10.12 -12.90 -5.70
N ALA A 94 -9.20 -12.77 -4.75
CA ALA A 94 -8.17 -13.77 -4.51
C ALA A 94 -8.77 -15.13 -4.14
N ARG A 95 -9.81 -15.15 -3.28
CA ARG A 95 -10.54 -16.38 -2.96
C ARG A 95 -11.21 -17.00 -4.18
N LEU A 96 -11.85 -16.18 -5.04
CA LEU A 96 -12.50 -16.67 -6.25
C LEU A 96 -11.49 -17.31 -7.20
N ILE A 97 -10.37 -16.62 -7.48
CA ILE A 97 -9.31 -17.12 -8.35
C ILE A 97 -8.72 -18.43 -7.80
N ASN A 98 -8.37 -18.48 -6.51
CA ASN A 98 -7.83 -19.70 -5.90
C ASN A 98 -8.82 -20.87 -5.91
N ARG A 99 -10.12 -20.60 -5.80
CA ARG A 99 -11.16 -21.64 -5.77
C ARG A 99 -11.51 -22.15 -7.16
N ASN A 100 -11.54 -21.27 -8.15
CA ASN A 100 -11.87 -21.60 -9.53
C ASN A 100 -10.88 -20.94 -10.49
N PRO A 101 -9.68 -21.52 -10.69
CA PRO A 101 -8.67 -20.96 -11.58
C PRO A 101 -9.13 -20.82 -13.05
N GLU A 102 -10.13 -21.60 -13.47
CA GLU A 102 -10.69 -21.56 -14.84
C GLU A 102 -11.23 -20.17 -15.22
N VAL A 103 -11.64 -19.35 -14.24
CA VAL A 103 -12.04 -17.94 -14.49
C VAL A 103 -10.92 -17.11 -15.11
N CYS A 104 -9.66 -17.52 -14.93
CA CYS A 104 -8.50 -16.85 -15.49
C CYS A 104 -8.18 -17.31 -16.92
N GLU A 105 -8.79 -18.40 -17.38
CA GLU A 105 -8.51 -19.02 -18.69
C GLU A 105 -9.51 -18.59 -19.78
N GLU A 106 -10.49 -17.75 -19.45
CA GLU A 106 -11.50 -17.27 -20.40
C GLU A 106 -10.92 -16.48 -21.58
N SER A 107 -9.80 -15.78 -21.36
CA SER A 107 -9.05 -15.07 -22.40
C SER A 107 -7.61 -14.79 -21.97
N ALA A 108 -6.73 -14.53 -22.93
CA ALA A 108 -5.34 -14.14 -22.64
C ALA A 108 -5.24 -12.85 -21.80
N ASP A 109 -6.18 -11.91 -21.98
CA ASP A 109 -6.23 -10.67 -21.20
C ASP A 109 -6.64 -10.94 -19.75
N THR A 110 -7.63 -11.83 -19.54
CA THR A 110 -8.06 -12.28 -18.22
C THR A 110 -6.94 -13.02 -17.50
N GLN A 111 -6.22 -13.89 -18.21
CA GLN A 111 -5.07 -14.61 -17.68
C GLN A 111 -3.97 -13.64 -17.23
N ALA A 112 -3.63 -12.67 -18.07
CA ALA A 112 -2.65 -11.64 -17.76
C ALA A 112 -3.09 -10.78 -16.56
N PHE A 113 -4.38 -10.49 -16.42
CA PHE A 113 -4.91 -9.80 -15.25
C PHE A 113 -4.76 -10.63 -13.98
N CYS A 114 -5.18 -11.90 -13.99
CA CYS A 114 -5.05 -12.79 -12.85
C CYS A 114 -3.59 -12.94 -12.40
N ILE A 115 -2.66 -13.16 -13.35
CA ILE A 115 -1.23 -13.27 -13.05
C ILE A 115 -0.74 -11.99 -12.34
N ARG A 116 -1.02 -10.80 -12.89
CA ARG A 116 -0.61 -9.52 -12.27
C ARG A 116 -1.25 -9.31 -10.90
N PHE A 117 -2.52 -9.65 -10.76
CA PHE A 117 -3.24 -9.56 -9.49
C PHE A 117 -2.59 -10.44 -8.42
N CYS A 118 -2.32 -11.71 -8.75
CA CYS A 118 -1.74 -12.67 -7.82
C CYS A 118 -0.26 -12.39 -7.53
N GLN A 119 0.48 -11.83 -8.49
CA GLN A 119 1.83 -11.30 -8.25
C GLN A 119 1.83 -10.14 -7.24
N ARG A 120 0.84 -9.22 -7.33
CA ARG A 120 0.73 -8.09 -6.39
C ARG A 120 0.19 -8.51 -5.01
N HIS A 121 -0.58 -9.60 -4.95
CA HIS A 121 -1.22 -10.12 -3.75
C HIS A 121 -0.82 -11.58 -3.50
N SER A 122 0.49 -11.85 -3.54
CA SER A 122 1.04 -13.20 -3.37
C SER A 122 0.77 -13.79 -1.98
N ASP A 123 0.44 -12.94 -1.00
CA ASP A 123 -0.02 -13.33 0.32
C ASP A 123 -1.46 -13.91 0.33
N LEU A 124 -2.24 -13.62 -0.70
CA LEU A 124 -3.65 -13.99 -0.81
C LEU A 124 -3.97 -14.91 -1.99
N CYS A 125 -3.20 -14.84 -3.07
CA CYS A 125 -3.44 -15.58 -4.31
C CYS A 125 -2.21 -16.36 -4.77
N SER A 126 -2.45 -17.57 -5.29
CA SER A 126 -1.41 -18.52 -5.71
C SER A 126 -1.37 -18.81 -7.23
N TYR A 127 -2.28 -18.22 -8.01
CA TYR A 127 -2.35 -18.44 -9.45
C TYR A 127 -1.17 -17.80 -10.19
N SER A 128 -0.58 -18.53 -11.14
CA SER A 128 0.59 -18.08 -11.93
C SER A 128 0.50 -18.32 -13.43
N GLY A 129 -0.59 -18.91 -13.94
CA GLY A 129 -0.80 -19.20 -15.36
C GLY A 129 -0.48 -20.63 -15.73
#